data_AF-A0A947IY81-F1
#
_entry.id   AF-A0A947IY81-F1
#
_cell.length_a   1.000
_cell.length_b   1.000
_cell.length_c   1.000
_cell.angle_alpha   90.00
_cell.angle_beta   90.00
_cell.angle_gamma   90.00
#
_symmetry.space_group_name_H-M   'P 1'
#
loop_
_entity.id
_entity.type
_entity.pdbx_description
1 polymer ?
#
loop_
_entity_poly.entity_id
_entity_poly.type
_entity_poly.pdbx_seq_one_letter_code
_entity_poly.pdbx_strand_id
1 'polypeptide(L)'
;MPFSRRDFLAASAALSASFSAHATPLIGVSQQLMPRSRNKRVVIVGGGWGGLSAARHLRDLAPELEVVLLEKNPSFCSLPLSNKWLTGLADDKYLAHDYQTAASAYGYTFIQTEVSDIDRDKRRVVTQSGSLDYDWLILAVGIRYDYEAWYSDDRRAADHTLKHYPCAYIPGSEQRALKEKLDNFKGGDLVMTLPPMPYRCPPSPYERACMIGSMLKSRKIKGKLIVLDPNSHMLSFSRIFSEQYPDQIVYQSETRLKSVDPFNKTIQTEVDDFRFDDAILMAPQQAGDLAWKAGLIARGNDGKPTGWADQHPVHLHAREDEKIFLIGDMIDKASPLFGHYPKTGQMASRQGRIAAREIAARAKGLTAEKLLPDSTCYVFTRIEPLEMTRVESRYKFRGDGLIAQTVKQNLDPNPRGEDIQWAKAMFEEFLAFKDSD
;
A
#
# COMPACT_ATOMS: atom_id res chain seq x y z
N MET A 1 -19.63 -32.45 -83.88
CA MET A 1 -18.19 -32.67 -83.61
C MET A 1 -17.76 -31.69 -82.50
N PRO A 2 -16.83 -32.10 -81.63
CA PRO A 2 -16.62 -31.55 -80.28
C PRO A 2 -15.62 -30.38 -80.28
N PHE A 3 -15.57 -29.57 -79.23
CA PHE A 3 -14.31 -29.02 -78.73
C PHE A 3 -14.32 -28.87 -77.20
N SER A 4 -13.17 -29.20 -76.61
CA SER A 4 -12.97 -29.61 -75.23
C SER A 4 -12.42 -28.50 -74.33
N ARG A 5 -12.53 -28.70 -73.01
CA ARG A 5 -12.19 -27.80 -71.89
C ARG A 5 -10.68 -27.52 -71.68
N ARG A 6 -9.88 -27.25 -72.72
CA ARG A 6 -8.41 -27.15 -72.55
C ARG A 6 -7.71 -25.82 -72.87
N ASP A 7 -8.41 -24.77 -73.28
CA ASP A 7 -7.74 -23.51 -73.70
C ASP A 7 -8.05 -22.27 -72.84
N PHE A 8 -8.43 -22.43 -71.57
CA PHE A 8 -8.65 -21.29 -70.66
C PHE A 8 -7.62 -21.23 -69.53
N LEU A 9 -6.33 -21.46 -69.84
CA LEU A 9 -5.20 -21.28 -68.92
C LEU A 9 -3.99 -20.73 -69.66
N ALA A 10 -3.99 -19.44 -69.99
CA ALA A 10 -2.78 -18.70 -70.36
C ALA A 10 -3.02 -17.18 -70.33
N ALA A 11 -3.16 -16.56 -69.16
CA ALA A 11 -2.87 -15.12 -68.94
C ALA A 11 -3.13 -14.72 -67.47
N SER A 12 -2.27 -15.12 -66.53
CA SER A 12 -2.11 -14.45 -65.22
C SER A 12 -0.81 -14.91 -64.55
N ALA A 13 0.33 -14.48 -65.07
CA ALA A 13 1.64 -14.77 -64.47
C ALA A 13 2.41 -13.45 -64.27
N ALA A 14 2.38 -12.92 -63.06
CA ALA A 14 3.49 -12.17 -62.42
C ALA A 14 3.10 -11.74 -61.00
N LEU A 15 4.00 -12.01 -60.04
CA LEU A 15 4.04 -11.53 -58.65
C LEU A 15 3.16 -12.25 -57.61
N SER A 16 3.47 -13.52 -57.35
CA SER A 16 3.27 -14.15 -56.04
C SER A 16 4.60 -14.18 -55.29
N ALA A 17 4.94 -13.08 -54.61
CA ALA A 17 5.97 -13.07 -53.57
C ALA A 17 5.31 -13.36 -52.22
N SER A 18 5.80 -14.41 -51.57
CA SER A 18 5.29 -14.97 -50.32
C SER A 18 5.34 -13.96 -49.17
N PHE A 19 4.19 -13.45 -48.72
CA PHE A 19 4.06 -12.86 -47.39
C PHE A 19 3.54 -13.92 -46.41
N SER A 20 4.44 -14.80 -46.00
CA SER A 20 4.27 -15.55 -44.76
C SER A 20 4.50 -14.56 -43.61
N ALA A 21 3.47 -13.80 -43.23
CA ALA A 21 3.50 -12.99 -42.02
C ALA A 21 3.46 -13.92 -40.80
N HIS A 22 4.61 -14.51 -40.48
CA HIS A 22 4.90 -14.87 -39.11
C HIS A 22 5.00 -13.55 -38.36
N ALA A 23 3.90 -13.13 -37.74
CA ALA A 23 3.97 -12.17 -36.66
C ALA A 23 4.68 -12.86 -35.49
N THR A 24 6.00 -13.04 -35.60
CA THR A 24 6.85 -13.06 -34.41
C THR A 24 6.52 -11.78 -33.66
N PRO A 25 6.09 -11.85 -32.38
CA PRO A 25 6.05 -10.64 -31.60
C PRO A 25 7.47 -10.09 -31.64
N LEU A 26 7.64 -8.90 -32.20
CA LEU A 26 8.80 -8.09 -31.92
C LEU A 26 8.76 -7.89 -30.42
N ILE A 27 9.41 -8.78 -29.67
CA ILE A 27 9.94 -8.45 -28.36
C ILE A 27 10.97 -7.40 -28.68
N GLY A 28 10.49 -6.15 -28.79
CA GLY A 28 11.34 -4.99 -28.98
C GLY A 28 12.42 -5.09 -27.91
N VAL A 29 13.66 -4.93 -28.33
CA VAL A 29 14.78 -4.75 -27.41
C VAL A 29 14.35 -3.63 -26.47
N SER A 30 13.94 -3.99 -25.25
CA SER A 30 13.50 -3.02 -24.26
C SER A 30 14.65 -2.03 -24.09
N GLN A 31 14.43 -0.79 -24.54
CA GLN A 31 15.40 0.28 -24.39
C GLN A 31 15.78 0.36 -22.90
N GLN A 32 17.08 0.42 -22.60
CA GLN A 32 17.51 0.58 -21.21
C GLN A 32 17.07 1.96 -20.71
N LEU A 33 16.38 2.00 -19.58
CA LEU A 33 15.86 3.22 -18.96
C LEU A 33 17.01 4.12 -18.49
N MET A 34 18.11 3.50 -18.03
CA MET A 34 19.38 4.15 -17.73
C MET A 34 20.54 3.24 -18.14
N PRO A 35 21.65 3.78 -18.68
CA PRO A 35 22.83 2.98 -18.97
C PRO A 35 23.36 2.33 -17.70
N ARG A 36 23.92 1.12 -17.80
CA ARG A 36 24.52 0.45 -16.64
C ARG A 36 25.77 1.22 -16.19
N SER A 37 25.87 1.56 -14.91
CA SER A 37 27.08 2.15 -14.35
C SER A 37 28.13 1.08 -14.04
N ARG A 38 29.36 1.49 -13.69
CA ARG A 38 30.40 0.57 -13.17
C ARG A 38 30.09 0.09 -11.75
N ASN A 39 29.21 0.80 -11.04
CA ASN A 39 28.83 0.48 -9.68
C ASN A 39 27.72 -0.57 -9.68
N LYS A 40 27.64 -1.35 -8.61
CA LYS A 40 26.49 -2.24 -8.43
C LYS A 40 25.23 -1.42 -8.19
N ARG A 41 24.12 -1.84 -8.80
CA ARG A 41 22.85 -1.10 -8.79
C ARG A 41 21.85 -1.72 -7.82
N VAL A 42 21.27 -0.88 -6.99
CA VAL A 42 20.08 -1.18 -6.20
C VAL A 42 18.89 -0.45 -6.83
N VAL A 43 17.90 -1.22 -7.28
CA VAL A 43 16.63 -0.69 -7.77
C VAL A 43 15.59 -0.82 -6.67
N ILE A 44 14.88 0.27 -6.38
CA ILE A 44 13.81 0.33 -5.38
C ILE A 44 12.51 0.63 -6.12
N VAL A 45 11.51 -0.22 -5.97
CA VAL A 45 10.20 -0.05 -6.59
C VAL A 45 9.16 0.28 -5.52
N GLY A 46 8.60 1.48 -5.61
CA GLY A 46 7.64 2.06 -4.66
C GLY A 46 8.27 3.13 -3.77
N GLY A 47 7.81 4.37 -3.93
CA GLY A 47 8.25 5.58 -3.21
C GLY A 47 7.53 5.82 -1.89
N GLY A 48 6.97 4.80 -1.26
CA GLY A 48 6.36 4.93 0.06
C GLY A 48 7.37 5.07 1.20
N TRP A 49 6.87 5.03 2.43
CA TRP A 49 7.67 5.08 3.67
C TRP A 49 8.88 4.13 3.68
N GLY A 50 8.70 2.90 3.19
CA GLY A 50 9.77 1.90 3.15
C GLY A 50 10.81 2.18 2.06
N GLY A 51 10.37 2.50 0.84
CA GLY A 51 11.27 2.73 -0.30
C GLY A 51 12.12 3.99 -0.14
N LEU A 52 11.52 5.09 0.33
CA LEU A 52 12.26 6.32 0.62
C LEU A 52 13.28 6.13 1.74
N SER A 53 12.86 5.47 2.83
CA SER A 53 13.79 5.12 3.92
C SER A 53 14.94 4.26 3.41
N ALA A 54 14.67 3.24 2.59
CA ALA A 54 15.72 2.41 2.02
C ALA A 54 16.69 3.21 1.14
N ALA A 55 16.17 4.06 0.24
CA ALA A 55 16.97 4.89 -0.66
C ALA A 55 17.92 5.81 0.13
N ARG A 56 17.36 6.54 1.10
CA ARG A 56 18.09 7.41 2.04
C ARG A 56 19.24 6.68 2.73
N HIS A 57 18.95 5.53 3.34
CA HIS A 57 19.92 4.82 4.16
C HIS A 57 20.97 4.09 3.33
N LEU A 58 20.64 3.63 2.13
CA LEU A 58 21.63 3.07 1.21
C LEU A 58 22.69 4.09 0.82
N ARG A 59 22.28 5.33 0.53
CA ARG A 59 23.21 6.42 0.21
C ARG A 59 24.15 6.77 1.35
N ASP A 60 23.72 6.64 2.60
CA ASP A 60 24.60 6.80 3.77
C ASP A 60 25.55 5.62 3.98
N LEU A 61 25.02 4.39 3.89
CA LEU A 61 25.74 3.19 4.33
C LEU A 61 26.67 2.62 3.25
N ALA A 62 26.34 2.85 1.99
CA ALA A 62 27.03 2.34 0.81
C ALA A 62 27.01 3.37 -0.34
N PRO A 63 27.68 4.53 -0.17
CA PRO A 63 27.68 5.61 -1.16
C PRO A 63 28.28 5.20 -2.52
N GLU A 64 29.00 4.09 -2.59
CA GLU A 64 29.51 3.46 -3.81
C GLU A 64 28.42 2.79 -4.66
N LEU A 65 27.26 2.43 -4.10
CA LEU A 65 26.17 1.80 -4.85
C LEU A 65 25.39 2.83 -5.67
N GLU A 66 25.00 2.45 -6.88
CA GLU A 66 24.03 3.21 -7.67
C GLU A 66 22.63 2.90 -7.15
N VAL A 67 21.94 3.90 -6.59
CA VAL A 67 20.60 3.74 -6.00
C VAL A 67 19.58 4.43 -6.89
N VAL A 68 18.61 3.67 -7.40
CA VAL A 68 17.55 4.18 -8.27
C VAL A 68 16.18 3.86 -7.65
N LEU A 69 15.39 4.89 -7.37
CA LEU A 69 14.01 4.79 -6.87
C LEU A 69 13.02 5.02 -8.01
N LEU A 70 12.14 4.04 -8.24
CA LEU A 70 11.06 4.09 -9.22
C LEU A 70 9.72 4.23 -8.50
N GLU A 71 8.93 5.24 -8.86
CA GLU A 71 7.59 5.46 -8.32
C GLU A 71 6.68 6.13 -9.36
N LYS A 72 5.41 5.73 -9.41
CA LYS A 72 4.48 6.22 -10.44
C LYS A 72 3.89 7.59 -10.11
N ASN A 73 3.68 7.87 -8.82
CA ASN A 73 3.09 9.11 -8.36
C ASN A 73 4.11 10.27 -8.44
N PRO A 74 3.67 11.48 -8.79
CA PRO A 74 4.56 12.64 -8.89
C PRO A 74 5.05 13.14 -7.51
N SER A 75 4.35 12.78 -6.44
CA SER A 75 4.70 13.17 -5.07
C SER A 75 4.41 12.04 -4.09
N PHE A 76 5.14 12.05 -2.98
CA PHE A 76 4.86 11.22 -1.82
C PHE A 76 3.59 11.73 -1.14
N CYS A 77 2.71 10.81 -0.75
CA CYS A 77 1.53 11.13 0.03
C CYS A 77 1.50 10.30 1.33
N SER A 78 1.59 11.01 2.45
CA SER A 78 1.53 10.48 3.81
C SER A 78 0.08 10.20 4.20
N LEU A 79 -0.27 8.92 4.36
CA LEU A 79 -1.56 8.53 4.94
C LEU A 79 -1.65 8.76 6.46
N PRO A 80 -0.58 8.67 7.25
CA PRO A 80 -0.60 9.22 8.61
C PRO A 80 -1.01 10.69 8.60
N LEU A 81 -1.83 11.10 9.57
CA LEU A 81 -2.50 12.41 9.65
C LEU A 81 -3.58 12.69 8.59
N SER A 82 -3.76 11.83 7.58
CA SER A 82 -4.77 12.03 6.52
C SER A 82 -6.19 12.07 7.06
N ASN A 83 -6.51 11.32 8.13
CA ASN A 83 -7.82 11.40 8.77
C ASN A 83 -8.10 12.81 9.32
N LYS A 84 -7.12 13.44 9.99
CA LYS A 84 -7.25 14.84 10.45
C LYS A 84 -7.46 15.77 9.28
N TRP A 85 -6.68 15.58 8.22
CA TRP A 85 -6.80 16.37 7.00
C TRP A 85 -8.17 16.24 6.31
N LEU A 86 -8.73 15.02 6.27
CA LEU A 86 -10.07 14.75 5.73
C LEU A 86 -11.14 15.60 6.42
N THR A 87 -11.00 15.85 7.72
CA THR A 87 -11.95 16.68 8.50
C THR A 87 -11.48 18.11 8.74
N GLY A 88 -10.40 18.56 8.09
CA GLY A 88 -9.90 19.94 8.19
C GLY A 88 -9.13 20.27 9.48
N LEU A 89 -8.60 19.26 10.18
CA LEU A 89 -7.82 19.37 11.41
C LEU A 89 -6.30 19.24 11.20
N ALA A 90 -5.84 19.13 9.96
CA ALA A 90 -4.42 19.12 9.60
C ALA A 90 -4.21 19.77 8.23
N ASP A 91 -3.05 20.41 8.07
CA ASP A 91 -2.65 21.12 6.86
C ASP A 91 -2.13 20.18 5.75
N ASP A 92 -2.26 20.64 4.50
CA ASP A 92 -1.75 19.95 3.30
C ASP A 92 -0.25 19.63 3.37
N LYS A 93 0.54 20.45 4.09
CA LYS A 93 2.00 20.28 4.22
C LYS A 93 2.43 18.98 4.91
N TYR A 94 1.52 18.33 5.63
CA TYR A 94 1.76 17.04 6.27
C TYR A 94 1.30 15.85 5.42
N LEU A 95 0.65 16.12 4.28
CA LEU A 95 0.11 15.09 3.41
C LEU A 95 1.01 14.84 2.20
N ALA A 96 1.50 15.88 1.52
CA ALA A 96 2.19 15.72 0.23
C ALA A 96 3.62 16.28 0.26
N HIS A 97 4.57 15.52 -0.29
CA HIS A 97 5.98 15.90 -0.36
C HIS A 97 6.60 15.55 -1.71
N ASP A 98 7.49 16.42 -2.20
CA ASP A 98 8.17 16.22 -3.48
C ASP A 98 9.31 15.18 -3.37
N TYR A 99 9.33 14.23 -4.32
CA TYR A 99 10.37 13.20 -4.39
C TYR A 99 11.72 13.77 -4.82
N GLN A 100 11.71 14.76 -5.71
CA GLN A 100 12.94 15.29 -6.29
C GLN A 100 13.79 16.02 -5.23
N THR A 101 13.14 16.71 -4.29
CA THR A 101 13.79 17.36 -3.14
C THR A 101 14.58 16.35 -2.31
N ALA A 102 13.96 15.24 -1.93
CA ALA A 102 14.62 14.17 -1.18
C ALA A 102 15.75 13.50 -1.98
N ALA A 103 15.49 13.20 -3.26
CA ALA A 103 16.48 12.58 -4.15
C ALA A 103 17.74 13.45 -4.30
N SER A 104 17.55 14.75 -4.51
CA SER A 104 18.63 15.72 -4.66
C SER A 104 19.42 15.89 -3.36
N ALA A 105 18.73 15.94 -2.22
CA ALA A 105 19.37 16.11 -0.91
C ALA A 105 20.23 14.91 -0.50
N TYR A 106 19.80 13.68 -0.84
CA TYR A 106 20.48 12.45 -0.41
C TYR A 106 21.28 11.74 -1.51
N GLY A 107 21.20 12.21 -2.75
CA GLY A 107 22.04 11.76 -3.86
C GLY A 107 21.68 10.38 -4.42
N TYR A 108 20.40 10.01 -4.44
CA TYR A 108 19.90 8.87 -5.22
C TYR A 108 19.16 9.36 -6.47
N THR A 109 19.02 8.50 -7.48
CA THR A 109 18.24 8.83 -8.68
C THR A 109 16.77 8.51 -8.45
N PHE A 110 15.89 9.49 -8.59
CA PHE A 110 14.45 9.28 -8.67
C PHE A 110 14.01 9.28 -10.13
N ILE A 111 13.19 8.31 -10.52
CA ILE A 111 12.52 8.28 -11.82
C ILE A 111 11.03 8.08 -11.58
N GLN A 112 10.24 9.06 -12.01
CA GLN A 112 8.80 8.90 -12.04
C GLN A 112 8.41 7.95 -13.17
N THR A 113 8.02 6.73 -12.84
CA THR A 113 7.61 5.72 -13.82
C THR A 113 6.79 4.62 -13.17
N GLU A 114 5.86 4.04 -13.92
CA GLU A 114 5.15 2.85 -13.49
C GLU A 114 5.90 1.59 -13.93
N VAL A 115 6.26 0.77 -12.94
CA VAL A 115 6.80 -0.57 -13.16
C VAL A 115 5.65 -1.50 -13.51
N SER A 116 5.74 -2.15 -14.67
CA SER A 116 4.72 -3.06 -15.18
C SER A 116 5.00 -4.52 -14.85
N ASP A 117 6.28 -4.90 -14.75
CA ASP A 117 6.74 -6.28 -14.53
C ASP A 117 8.16 -6.38 -13.94
N ILE A 118 8.51 -7.56 -13.42
CA ILE A 118 9.83 -7.90 -12.86
C ILE A 118 10.30 -9.24 -13.44
N ASP A 119 11.32 -9.19 -14.30
CA ASP A 119 12.01 -10.37 -14.82
C ASP A 119 13.11 -10.78 -13.83
N ARG A 120 12.78 -11.71 -12.93
CA ARG A 120 13.68 -12.18 -11.86
C ARG A 120 14.89 -12.93 -12.42
N ASP A 121 14.70 -13.72 -13.47
CA ASP A 121 15.76 -14.51 -14.09
C ASP A 121 16.85 -13.62 -14.70
N LYS A 122 16.43 -12.54 -15.38
CA LYS A 122 17.36 -11.55 -15.94
C LYS A 122 17.74 -10.43 -14.97
N ARG A 123 17.19 -10.43 -13.75
CA ARG A 123 17.33 -9.39 -12.73
C ARG A 123 17.04 -8.00 -13.28
N ARG A 124 15.82 -7.84 -13.79
CA ARG A 124 15.41 -6.65 -14.53
C ARG A 124 14.01 -6.20 -14.13
N VAL A 125 13.87 -4.90 -13.91
CA VAL A 125 12.58 -4.23 -13.77
C VAL A 125 12.14 -3.72 -15.14
N VAL A 126 10.85 -3.88 -15.47
CA VAL A 126 10.26 -3.47 -16.74
C VAL A 126 9.27 -2.33 -16.50
N THR A 127 9.36 -1.28 -17.31
CA THR A 127 8.44 -0.14 -17.31
C THR A 127 7.96 0.11 -18.74
N GLN A 128 6.99 1.01 -18.91
CA GLN A 128 6.55 1.42 -20.24
C GLN A 128 7.63 2.17 -21.03
N SER A 129 8.59 2.79 -20.33
CA SER A 129 9.64 3.63 -20.92
C SER A 129 10.96 2.88 -21.12
N GLY A 130 11.02 1.60 -20.78
CA GLY A 130 12.22 0.79 -20.89
C GLY A 130 12.42 -0.15 -19.70
N SER A 131 13.63 -0.70 -19.59
CA SER A 131 13.97 -1.63 -18.52
C SER A 131 15.20 -1.20 -17.74
N LEU A 132 15.31 -1.67 -16.51
CA LEU A 132 16.41 -1.38 -15.61
C LEU A 132 16.92 -2.66 -14.95
N ASP A 133 18.16 -3.05 -15.26
CA ASP A 133 18.83 -4.19 -14.62
C ASP A 133 19.17 -3.84 -13.16
N TYR A 134 19.27 -4.84 -12.29
CA TYR A 134 19.64 -4.66 -10.89
C TYR A 134 20.63 -5.72 -10.38
N ASP A 135 21.45 -5.35 -9.40
CA ASP A 135 22.23 -6.27 -8.58
C ASP A 135 21.47 -6.64 -7.30
N TRP A 136 20.65 -5.72 -6.78
CA TRP A 136 19.65 -5.94 -5.74
C TRP A 136 18.37 -5.17 -6.06
N LEU A 137 17.23 -5.75 -5.69
CA LEU A 137 15.91 -5.16 -5.83
C LEU A 137 15.28 -4.99 -4.45
N ILE A 138 14.65 -3.84 -4.19
CA ILE A 138 13.78 -3.65 -3.03
C ILE A 138 12.37 -3.39 -3.57
N LEU A 139 11.41 -4.24 -3.20
CA LEU A 139 10.00 -4.06 -3.47
C LEU A 139 9.31 -3.51 -2.22
N ALA A 140 8.75 -2.31 -2.37
CA ALA A 140 8.01 -1.58 -1.34
C ALA A 140 6.63 -1.15 -1.88
N VAL A 141 5.94 -2.07 -2.55
CA VAL A 141 4.75 -1.77 -3.39
C VAL A 141 3.43 -1.66 -2.60
N GLY A 142 3.49 -1.74 -1.27
CA GLY A 142 2.35 -1.53 -0.39
C GLY A 142 1.24 -2.57 -0.56
N ILE A 143 -0.01 -2.12 -0.53
CA ILE A 143 -1.20 -2.95 -0.61
C ILE A 143 -1.95 -2.76 -1.93
N ARG A 144 -2.72 -3.76 -2.32
CA ARG A 144 -3.84 -3.65 -3.27
C ARG A 144 -5.16 -3.96 -2.57
N TYR A 145 -6.26 -3.51 -3.16
CA TYR A 145 -7.59 -3.97 -2.78
C TYR A 145 -7.89 -5.32 -3.41
N ASP A 146 -8.32 -6.27 -2.59
CA ASP A 146 -8.86 -7.56 -3.01
C ASP A 146 -10.37 -7.40 -3.24
N TYR A 147 -10.71 -6.76 -4.36
CA TYR A 147 -12.10 -6.60 -4.79
C TYR A 147 -12.73 -7.92 -5.23
N GLU A 148 -11.92 -8.93 -5.55
CA GLU A 148 -12.39 -10.27 -5.92
C GLU A 148 -13.17 -10.91 -4.77
N ALA A 149 -12.82 -10.58 -3.52
CA ALA A 149 -13.57 -10.98 -2.33
C ALA A 149 -15.02 -10.46 -2.27
N TRP A 150 -15.36 -9.38 -2.99
CA TRP A 150 -16.73 -8.82 -3.03
C TRP A 150 -17.42 -9.02 -4.36
N TYR A 151 -16.67 -8.96 -5.46
CA TYR A 151 -17.20 -8.88 -6.82
C TYR A 151 -16.84 -10.08 -7.69
N SER A 152 -16.10 -11.05 -7.16
CA SER A 152 -15.52 -12.13 -7.96
C SER A 152 -14.72 -11.56 -9.14
N ASP A 153 -15.16 -11.77 -10.38
CA ASP A 153 -14.53 -11.26 -11.60
C ASP A 153 -15.20 -9.99 -12.19
N ASP A 154 -16.23 -9.43 -11.54
CA ASP A 154 -16.90 -8.21 -12.00
C ASP A 154 -16.03 -6.96 -11.79
N ARG A 155 -15.16 -6.70 -12.77
CA ARG A 155 -14.30 -5.51 -12.83
C ARG A 155 -15.10 -4.21 -12.90
N ARG A 156 -16.29 -4.22 -13.51
CA ARG A 156 -17.14 -3.02 -13.62
C ARG A 156 -17.61 -2.58 -12.23
N ALA A 157 -17.99 -3.52 -11.37
CA ALA A 157 -18.34 -3.25 -9.97
C ALA A 157 -17.14 -2.77 -9.16
N ALA A 158 -15.96 -3.39 -9.34
CA ALA A 158 -14.71 -2.96 -8.69
C ALA A 158 -14.32 -1.53 -9.07
N ASP A 159 -14.29 -1.20 -10.36
CA ASP A 159 -13.95 0.13 -10.88
C ASP A 159 -14.97 1.19 -10.42
N HIS A 160 -16.26 0.85 -10.44
CA HIS A 160 -17.31 1.72 -9.92
C HIS A 160 -17.13 1.99 -8.43
N THR A 161 -16.76 0.96 -7.65
CA THR A 161 -16.49 1.10 -6.21
C THR A 161 -15.32 2.02 -5.94
N LEU A 162 -14.19 1.78 -6.60
CA LEU A 162 -12.99 2.59 -6.44
C LEU A 162 -13.26 4.06 -6.79
N LYS A 163 -14.04 4.31 -7.84
CA LYS A 163 -14.36 5.66 -8.31
C LYS A 163 -15.36 6.39 -7.42
N HIS A 164 -16.41 5.72 -6.96
CA HIS A 164 -17.57 6.36 -6.33
C HIS A 164 -17.58 6.26 -4.81
N TYR A 165 -16.94 5.24 -4.23
CA TYR A 165 -16.92 4.96 -2.79
C TYR A 165 -15.48 4.73 -2.26
N PRO A 166 -14.50 5.60 -2.60
CA PRO A 166 -13.10 5.39 -2.26
C PRO A 166 -12.88 5.38 -0.75
N CYS A 167 -11.98 4.52 -0.28
CA CYS A 167 -11.57 4.48 1.12
C CYS A 167 -10.24 5.18 1.41
N ALA A 168 -9.56 5.74 0.43
CA ALA A 168 -8.33 6.53 0.62
C ALA A 168 -7.18 5.76 1.31
N TYR A 169 -7.09 4.45 1.09
CA TYR A 169 -5.98 3.63 1.58
C TYR A 169 -4.82 3.54 0.58
N ILE A 170 -5.05 3.79 -0.71
CA ILE A 170 -4.00 3.91 -1.71
C ILE A 170 -3.77 5.40 -2.01
N PRO A 171 -2.55 5.91 -1.86
CA PRO A 171 -2.25 7.30 -2.16
C PRO A 171 -2.47 7.63 -3.64
N GLY A 172 -3.05 8.81 -3.92
CA GLY A 172 -3.32 9.29 -5.27
C GLY A 172 -4.59 10.13 -5.31
N SER A 173 -5.53 9.77 -6.19
CA SER A 173 -6.80 10.48 -6.34
C SER A 173 -7.79 10.23 -5.19
N GLU A 174 -7.68 9.10 -4.47
CA GLU A 174 -8.67 8.68 -3.48
C GLU A 174 -8.80 9.66 -2.29
N GLN A 175 -7.68 10.22 -1.81
CA GLN A 175 -7.70 11.13 -0.65
C GLN A 175 -8.51 12.38 -0.97
N ARG A 176 -8.28 12.97 -2.15
CA ARG A 176 -9.03 14.14 -2.63
C ARG A 176 -10.51 13.80 -2.83
N ALA A 177 -10.81 12.68 -3.49
CA ALA A 177 -12.18 12.25 -3.73
C ALA A 177 -12.96 12.02 -2.42
N LEU A 178 -12.33 11.39 -1.43
CA LEU A 178 -12.95 11.19 -0.11
C LEU A 178 -13.12 12.52 0.64
N LYS A 179 -12.15 13.42 0.58
CA LYS A 179 -12.26 14.76 1.17
C LYS A 179 -13.43 15.54 0.58
N GLU A 180 -13.50 15.62 -0.74
CA GLU A 180 -14.58 16.31 -1.46
C GLU A 180 -15.95 15.71 -1.13
N LYS A 181 -16.04 14.38 -0.99
CA LYS A 181 -17.26 13.69 -0.55
C LYS A 181 -17.67 14.14 0.86
N LEU A 182 -16.76 14.11 1.83
CA LEU A 182 -17.05 14.48 3.22
C LEU A 182 -17.37 15.97 3.39
N ASP A 183 -16.68 16.86 2.67
CA ASP A 183 -16.94 18.30 2.70
C ASP A 183 -18.31 18.64 2.10
N ASN A 184 -18.77 17.86 1.11
CA ASN A 184 -20.07 18.05 0.46
C ASN A 184 -21.21 17.20 1.04
N PHE A 185 -20.95 16.32 2.02
CA PHE A 185 -21.97 15.44 2.59
C PHE A 185 -23.06 16.26 3.29
N LYS A 186 -24.32 16.12 2.84
CA LYS A 186 -25.47 16.90 3.35
C LYS A 186 -26.38 16.12 4.29
N GLY A 187 -26.19 14.80 4.37
CA GLY A 187 -26.97 13.92 5.21
C GLY A 187 -27.32 12.60 4.55
N GLY A 188 -27.96 11.73 5.32
CA GLY A 188 -28.28 10.34 4.93
C GLY A 188 -27.47 9.31 5.68
N ASP A 189 -27.65 8.05 5.32
CA ASP A 189 -26.91 6.92 5.86
C ASP A 189 -25.58 6.77 5.09
N LEU A 190 -24.48 7.13 5.75
CA LEU A 190 -23.12 6.93 5.27
C LEU A 190 -22.61 5.59 5.81
N VAL A 191 -22.42 4.58 4.95
CA VAL A 191 -21.85 3.31 5.38
C VAL A 191 -20.33 3.33 5.24
N MET A 192 -19.61 2.93 6.27
CA MET A 192 -18.17 2.67 6.22
C MET A 192 -17.90 1.22 6.59
N THR A 193 -17.32 0.46 5.67
CA THR A 193 -16.89 -0.91 5.95
C THR A 193 -15.46 -0.89 6.45
N LEU A 194 -15.11 -1.82 7.34
CA LEU A 194 -13.72 -2.10 7.68
C LEU A 194 -13.24 -3.37 6.95
N PRO A 195 -11.96 -3.43 6.55
CA PRO A 195 -11.41 -4.64 5.99
C PRO A 195 -11.14 -5.68 7.10
N PRO A 196 -11.19 -6.98 6.79
CA PRO A 196 -10.72 -8.02 7.70
C PRO A 196 -9.20 -7.92 7.90
N MET A 197 -8.71 -8.24 9.09
CA MET A 197 -7.28 -8.36 9.37
C MET A 197 -6.60 -9.46 8.52
N PRO A 198 -5.34 -9.26 8.09
CA PRO A 198 -4.51 -8.06 8.29
C PRO A 198 -4.77 -6.96 7.25
N TYR A 199 -4.71 -5.70 7.67
CA TYR A 199 -4.82 -4.53 6.78
C TYR A 199 -3.92 -3.36 7.24
N ARG A 200 -3.76 -2.36 6.37
CA ARG A 200 -2.98 -1.15 6.60
C ARG A 200 -3.53 -0.33 7.76
N CYS A 201 -2.66 -0.05 8.73
CA CYS A 201 -2.93 0.77 9.90
C CYS A 201 -4.22 0.35 10.65
N PRO A 202 -4.18 -0.74 11.44
CA PRO A 202 -5.35 -1.29 12.14
C PRO A 202 -6.25 -0.25 12.85
N PRO A 203 -5.72 0.75 13.58
CA PRO A 203 -6.59 1.71 14.26
C PRO A 203 -7.18 2.81 13.35
N SER A 204 -6.70 2.98 12.13
CA SER A 204 -7.07 4.11 11.26
C SER A 204 -8.56 4.21 10.92
N PRO A 205 -9.30 3.11 10.63
CA PRO A 205 -10.73 3.20 10.37
C PRO A 205 -11.55 3.67 11.58
N TYR A 206 -11.14 3.29 12.78
CA TYR A 206 -11.84 3.68 14.01
C TYR A 206 -11.59 5.15 14.36
N GLU A 207 -10.35 5.61 14.20
CA GLU A 207 -10.02 7.03 14.27
C GLU A 207 -10.84 7.83 13.24
N ARG A 208 -10.94 7.33 12.01
CA ARG A 208 -11.76 7.96 10.97
C ARG A 208 -13.23 8.01 11.37
N ALA A 209 -13.77 6.94 11.96
CA ALA A 209 -15.13 6.93 12.48
C ALA A 209 -15.33 8.02 13.55
N CYS A 210 -14.41 8.17 14.51
CA CYS A 210 -14.46 9.26 15.50
C CYS A 210 -14.45 10.64 14.83
N MET A 211 -13.60 10.85 13.83
CA MET A 211 -13.52 12.13 13.11
C MET A 211 -14.78 12.44 12.31
N ILE A 212 -15.33 11.46 11.59
CA ILE A 212 -16.60 11.62 10.86
C ILE A 212 -17.75 11.82 11.85
N GLY A 213 -17.84 11.05 12.93
CA GLY A 213 -18.86 11.22 13.97
C GLY A 213 -18.82 12.62 14.59
N SER A 214 -17.62 13.13 14.88
CA SER A 214 -17.42 14.50 15.34
C SER A 214 -17.86 15.53 14.30
N MET A 215 -17.54 15.31 13.02
CA MET A 215 -17.98 16.17 11.91
C MET A 215 -19.50 16.22 11.77
N LEU A 216 -20.18 15.07 11.83
CA LEU A 216 -21.64 14.98 11.76
C LEU A 216 -22.29 15.74 12.94
N LYS A 217 -21.74 15.54 14.15
CA LYS A 217 -22.20 16.18 15.39
C LYS A 217 -22.03 17.71 15.33
N SER A 218 -20.83 18.19 15.01
CA SER A 218 -20.51 19.62 15.03
C SER A 218 -21.23 20.40 13.92
N ARG A 219 -21.34 19.81 12.72
CA ARG A 219 -22.04 20.42 11.58
C ARG A 219 -23.56 20.20 11.62
N LYS A 220 -24.10 19.48 12.61
CA LYS A 220 -25.52 19.12 12.75
C LYS A 220 -26.09 18.47 11.47
N ILE A 221 -25.28 17.64 10.80
CA ILE A 221 -25.69 16.93 9.59
C ILE A 221 -26.70 15.85 9.99
N LYS A 222 -27.87 15.83 9.33
CA LYS A 222 -28.90 14.81 9.57
C LYS A 222 -28.49 13.49 8.94
N GLY A 223 -28.47 12.41 9.71
CA GLY A 223 -28.03 11.10 9.23
C GLY A 223 -27.06 10.46 10.20
N LYS A 224 -26.48 9.33 9.80
CA LYS A 224 -25.59 8.54 10.66
C LYS A 224 -24.47 7.91 9.84
N LEU A 225 -23.33 7.72 10.48
CA LEU A 225 -22.28 6.82 10.03
C LEU A 225 -22.62 5.41 10.51
N ILE A 226 -22.81 4.46 9.60
CA ILE A 226 -22.95 3.05 9.92
C ILE A 226 -21.60 2.39 9.68
N VAL A 227 -20.98 1.87 10.74
CA VAL A 227 -19.68 1.21 10.68
C VAL A 227 -19.87 -0.30 10.75
N LEU A 228 -19.49 -0.99 9.69
CA LEU A 228 -19.55 -2.45 9.60
C LEU A 228 -18.14 -3.03 9.77
N ASP A 229 -17.88 -3.66 10.91
CA ASP A 229 -16.56 -4.17 11.28
C ASP A 229 -16.54 -5.70 11.33
N PRO A 230 -15.78 -6.40 10.48
CA PRO A 230 -15.65 -7.86 10.54
C PRO A 230 -14.73 -8.35 11.66
N ASN A 231 -14.08 -7.45 12.41
CA ASN A 231 -13.04 -7.79 13.39
C ASN A 231 -13.61 -7.82 14.83
N SER A 232 -13.05 -8.70 15.67
CA SER A 232 -13.51 -8.93 17.05
C SER A 232 -12.71 -8.16 18.12
N HIS A 233 -11.58 -7.53 17.74
CA HIS A 233 -10.51 -7.20 18.69
C HIS A 233 -10.33 -5.71 19.05
N MET A 234 -11.23 -4.81 18.63
CA MET A 234 -11.13 -3.38 18.96
C MET A 234 -12.28 -2.88 19.85
N LEU A 235 -12.61 -3.69 20.87
CA LEU A 235 -13.71 -3.49 21.82
C LEU A 235 -13.74 -2.09 22.47
N SER A 236 -12.60 -1.43 22.67
CA SER A 236 -12.57 -0.08 23.27
C SER A 236 -13.31 0.97 22.42
N PHE A 237 -13.36 0.81 21.10
CA PHE A 237 -14.04 1.75 20.21
C PHE A 237 -15.56 1.61 20.24
N SER A 238 -16.10 0.43 20.51
CA SER A 238 -17.56 0.25 20.69
C SER A 238 -18.09 1.18 21.78
N ARG A 239 -17.38 1.23 22.92
CA ARG A 239 -17.70 2.11 24.05
C ARG A 239 -17.55 3.57 23.67
N ILE A 240 -16.44 3.95 23.02
CA ILE A 240 -16.18 5.32 22.53
C ILE A 240 -17.35 5.79 21.66
N PHE A 241 -17.77 4.98 20.68
CA PHE A 241 -18.87 5.34 19.78
C PHE A 241 -20.18 5.51 20.55
N SER A 242 -20.53 4.56 21.44
CA SER A 242 -21.77 4.62 22.22
C SER A 242 -21.84 5.80 23.20
N GLU A 243 -20.71 6.20 23.79
CA GLU A 243 -20.67 7.27 24.79
C GLU A 243 -20.55 8.66 24.14
N GLN A 244 -19.77 8.79 23.06
CA GLN A 244 -19.42 10.09 22.49
C GLN A 244 -20.29 10.48 21.29
N TYR A 245 -20.76 9.48 20.54
CA TYR A 245 -21.45 9.64 19.26
C TYR A 245 -22.74 8.79 19.15
N PRO A 246 -23.59 8.66 20.20
CA PRO A 246 -24.75 7.76 20.20
C PRO A 246 -25.76 8.08 19.08
N ASP A 247 -25.87 9.35 18.69
CA ASP A 247 -26.79 9.79 17.64
C ASP A 247 -26.13 9.85 16.25
N GLN A 248 -24.79 9.73 16.17
CA GLN A 248 -24.04 9.90 14.92
C GLN A 248 -23.46 8.60 14.37
N ILE A 249 -23.15 7.62 15.22
CA ILE A 249 -22.48 6.37 14.81
C ILE A 249 -23.32 5.17 15.23
N VAL A 250 -23.68 4.35 14.25
CA VAL A 250 -24.17 2.97 14.49
C VAL A 250 -23.01 2.03 14.20
N TYR A 251 -22.53 1.34 15.23
CA TYR A 251 -21.41 0.41 15.12
C TYR A 251 -21.89 -1.03 15.18
N GLN A 252 -21.52 -1.83 14.17
CA GLN A 252 -21.80 -3.25 14.12
C GLN A 252 -20.48 -4.02 14.02
N SER A 253 -20.10 -4.65 15.13
CA SER A 253 -18.94 -5.52 15.20
C SER A 253 -19.25 -6.91 14.63
N GLU A 254 -18.19 -7.66 14.34
CA GLU A 254 -18.24 -9.04 13.82
C GLU A 254 -19.13 -9.19 12.56
N THR A 255 -19.26 -8.11 11.79
CA THR A 255 -20.10 -8.06 10.60
C THR A 255 -19.27 -8.34 9.35
N ARG A 256 -19.28 -9.61 8.92
CA ARG A 256 -18.60 -10.03 7.68
C ARG A 256 -19.48 -9.76 6.47
N LEU A 257 -18.90 -9.10 5.48
CA LEU A 257 -19.54 -8.84 4.20
C LEU A 257 -19.42 -10.07 3.29
N LYS A 258 -20.52 -10.42 2.62
CA LYS A 258 -20.58 -11.46 1.58
C LYS A 258 -20.43 -10.85 0.19
N SER A 259 -21.13 -9.76 -0.07
CA SER A 259 -21.13 -9.08 -1.36
C SER A 259 -21.48 -7.61 -1.18
N VAL A 260 -21.14 -6.81 -2.18
CA VAL A 260 -21.55 -5.42 -2.30
C VAL A 260 -22.20 -5.26 -3.68
N ASP A 261 -23.28 -4.50 -3.77
CA ASP A 261 -23.79 -4.00 -5.04
C ASP A 261 -23.63 -2.48 -5.03
N PRO A 262 -22.57 -1.96 -5.68
CA PRO A 262 -22.26 -0.54 -5.64
C PRO A 262 -23.20 0.28 -6.55
N PHE A 263 -23.97 -0.36 -7.43
CA PHE A 263 -24.94 0.29 -8.32
C PHE A 263 -26.28 0.49 -7.62
N ASN A 264 -26.77 -0.57 -6.97
CA ASN A 264 -28.02 -0.54 -6.20
C ASN A 264 -27.81 -0.08 -4.75
N LYS A 265 -26.57 0.23 -4.35
CA LYS A 265 -26.18 0.73 -3.03
C LYS A 265 -26.61 -0.19 -1.89
N THR A 266 -26.31 -1.48 -2.04
CA THR A 266 -26.61 -2.50 -1.04
C THR A 266 -25.37 -3.27 -0.62
N ILE A 267 -25.34 -3.74 0.62
CA ILE A 267 -24.29 -4.59 1.18
C ILE A 267 -24.97 -5.78 1.82
N GLN A 268 -24.56 -6.98 1.42
CA GLN A 268 -25.03 -8.22 2.04
C GLN A 268 -24.03 -8.70 3.07
N THR A 269 -24.50 -9.07 4.25
CA THR A 269 -23.65 -9.60 5.32
C THR A 269 -24.06 -11.02 5.71
N GLU A 270 -23.41 -11.57 6.73
CA GLU A 270 -23.81 -12.86 7.30
C GLU A 270 -25.19 -12.83 7.97
N VAL A 271 -25.59 -11.68 8.52
CA VAL A 271 -26.78 -11.53 9.37
C VAL A 271 -27.86 -10.68 8.71
N ASP A 272 -27.51 -9.47 8.26
CA ASP A 272 -28.45 -8.47 7.73
C ASP A 272 -27.97 -7.86 6.41
N ASP A 273 -28.91 -7.30 5.65
CA ASP A 273 -28.64 -6.51 4.45
C ASP A 273 -28.72 -5.01 4.76
N PHE A 274 -27.76 -4.23 4.25
CA PHE A 274 -27.68 -2.80 4.44
C PHE A 274 -27.92 -2.05 3.13
N ARG A 275 -28.59 -0.90 3.23
CA ARG A 275 -28.66 0.12 2.18
C ARG A 275 -27.90 1.35 2.62
N PHE A 276 -27.38 2.11 1.65
CA PHE A 276 -26.67 3.35 1.94
C PHE A 276 -27.02 4.45 0.95
N ASP A 277 -27.01 5.70 1.43
CA ASP A 277 -27.10 6.87 0.57
C ASP A 277 -25.73 7.16 -0.06
N ASP A 278 -24.67 6.98 0.73
CA ASP A 278 -23.28 7.03 0.30
C ASP A 278 -22.40 6.07 1.13
N ALA A 279 -21.18 5.78 0.67
CA ALA A 279 -20.29 4.83 1.34
C ALA A 279 -18.79 5.16 1.24
N ILE A 280 -18.05 4.61 2.21
CA ILE A 280 -16.59 4.50 2.27
C ILE A 280 -16.29 3.00 2.33
N LEU A 281 -16.01 2.38 1.18
CA LEU A 281 -15.91 0.92 1.07
C LEU A 281 -14.45 0.46 1.16
N MET A 282 -14.05 -0.09 2.30
CA MET A 282 -12.72 -0.64 2.55
C MET A 282 -12.68 -2.14 2.23
N ALA A 283 -12.27 -2.47 1.01
CA ALA A 283 -12.11 -3.88 0.60
C ALA A 283 -10.99 -4.57 1.40
N PRO A 284 -11.03 -5.91 1.53
CA PRO A 284 -9.90 -6.69 2.02
C PRO A 284 -8.61 -6.32 1.28
N GLN A 285 -7.46 -6.51 1.94
CA GLN A 285 -6.18 -6.04 1.42
C GLN A 285 -5.23 -7.21 1.20
N GLN A 286 -4.35 -7.04 0.22
CA GLN A 286 -3.28 -7.98 -0.13
C GLN A 286 -2.01 -7.21 -0.50
N ALA A 287 -0.89 -7.92 -0.69
CA ALA A 287 0.32 -7.34 -1.27
C ALA A 287 0.03 -6.72 -2.65
N GLY A 288 0.69 -5.58 -2.93
CA GLY A 288 0.56 -4.89 -4.22
C GLY A 288 0.85 -5.79 -5.44
N ASP A 289 0.22 -5.47 -6.58
CA ASP A 289 0.17 -6.35 -7.77
C ASP A 289 1.52 -6.85 -8.28
N LEU A 290 2.58 -6.05 -8.17
CA LEU A 290 3.91 -6.47 -8.62
C LEU A 290 4.47 -7.66 -7.83
N ALA A 291 4.08 -7.83 -6.57
CA ALA A 291 4.45 -9.01 -5.79
C ALA A 291 3.83 -10.29 -6.36
N TRP A 292 2.57 -10.20 -6.82
CA TRP A 292 1.86 -11.29 -7.49
C TRP A 292 2.49 -11.62 -8.83
N LYS A 293 2.70 -10.61 -9.68
CA LYS A 293 3.30 -10.77 -11.02
C LYS A 293 4.69 -11.39 -10.96
N ALA A 294 5.50 -10.99 -9.97
CA ALA A 294 6.84 -11.53 -9.76
C ALA A 294 6.87 -12.94 -9.13
N GLY A 295 5.72 -13.52 -8.80
CA GLY A 295 5.64 -14.83 -8.14
C GLY A 295 6.29 -14.82 -6.76
N LEU A 296 6.13 -13.74 -5.99
CA LEU A 296 6.74 -13.53 -4.68
C LEU A 296 5.74 -13.66 -3.53
N ILE A 297 4.55 -14.24 -3.79
CA ILE A 297 3.49 -14.41 -2.78
C ILE A 297 3.69 -15.72 -2.03
N ALA A 298 3.63 -15.63 -0.71
CA ALA A 298 3.73 -16.78 0.17
C ALA A 298 2.56 -17.75 -0.02
N ARG A 299 2.82 -19.01 0.29
CA ARG A 299 1.82 -20.08 0.27
C ARG A 299 1.55 -20.59 1.67
N GLY A 300 0.27 -20.77 1.98
CA GLY A 300 -0.16 -21.41 3.22
C GLY A 300 0.15 -22.91 3.22
N ASN A 301 -0.09 -23.55 4.36
CA ASN A 301 0.07 -25.00 4.51
C ASN A 301 -0.85 -25.81 3.59
N ASP A 302 -1.94 -25.21 3.10
CA ASP A 302 -2.87 -25.77 2.13
C ASP A 302 -2.44 -25.53 0.67
N GLY A 303 -1.26 -24.94 0.46
CA GLY A 303 -0.70 -24.61 -0.85
C GLY A 303 -1.30 -23.36 -1.51
N LYS A 304 -2.32 -22.74 -0.91
CA LYS A 304 -2.97 -21.55 -1.47
C LYS A 304 -2.15 -20.29 -1.20
N PRO A 305 -2.21 -19.27 -2.07
CA PRO A 305 -1.58 -17.98 -1.79
C PRO A 305 -2.14 -17.38 -0.50
N THR A 306 -1.27 -16.87 0.38
CA THR A 306 -1.68 -16.18 1.61
C THR A 306 -2.19 -14.76 1.35
N GLY A 307 -1.93 -14.24 0.15
CA GLY A 307 -2.19 -12.86 -0.23
C GLY A 307 -1.05 -11.89 0.05
N TRP A 308 0.04 -12.35 0.68
CA TRP A 308 1.15 -11.51 1.14
C TRP A 308 2.50 -12.03 0.65
N ALA A 309 3.50 -11.17 0.58
CA ALA A 309 4.80 -11.48 -0.02
C ALA A 309 5.66 -12.37 0.90
N ASP A 310 6.39 -13.35 0.33
CA ASP A 310 7.15 -14.37 1.07
C ASP A 310 8.56 -13.92 1.47
N GLN A 311 8.63 -13.13 2.53
CA GLN A 311 9.89 -12.63 3.06
C GLN A 311 10.49 -13.55 4.13
N HIS A 312 11.83 -13.52 4.23
CA HIS A 312 12.54 -13.99 5.41
C HIS A 312 12.21 -13.06 6.61
N PRO A 313 11.76 -13.59 7.76
CA PRO A 313 11.17 -12.78 8.84
C PRO A 313 12.16 -11.82 9.52
N VAL A 314 13.45 -12.09 9.41
CA VAL A 314 14.53 -11.26 10.01
C VAL A 314 15.29 -10.46 8.96
N HIS A 315 15.56 -11.08 7.80
CA HIS A 315 16.48 -10.53 6.80
C HIS A 315 15.73 -9.82 5.65
N LEU A 316 14.41 -9.94 5.61
CA LEU A 316 13.49 -9.26 4.69
C LEU A 316 13.69 -9.56 3.19
N HIS A 317 14.69 -10.35 2.79
CA HIS A 317 14.77 -10.84 1.42
C HIS A 317 13.70 -11.90 1.14
N ALA A 318 13.31 -12.05 -0.13
CA ALA A 318 12.45 -13.13 -0.57
C ALA A 318 13.10 -14.47 -0.22
N ARG A 319 12.31 -15.44 0.23
CA ARG A 319 12.86 -16.74 0.66
C ARG A 319 13.63 -17.47 -0.44
N GLU A 320 13.15 -17.35 -1.66
CA GLU A 320 13.72 -18.02 -2.83
C GLU A 320 14.76 -17.17 -3.57
N ASP A 321 14.93 -15.90 -3.21
CA ASP A 321 15.86 -15.00 -3.88
C ASP A 321 16.41 -13.93 -2.92
N GLU A 322 17.63 -14.15 -2.44
CA GLU A 322 18.33 -13.24 -1.53
C GLU A 322 18.72 -11.88 -2.15
N LYS A 323 18.51 -11.69 -3.46
CA LYS A 323 18.75 -10.40 -4.15
C LYS A 323 17.52 -9.50 -4.13
N ILE A 324 16.36 -10.01 -3.74
CA ILE A 324 15.10 -9.26 -3.73
C ILE A 324 14.66 -9.06 -2.28
N PHE A 325 14.51 -7.82 -1.84
CA PHE A 325 14.02 -7.45 -0.53
C PHE A 325 12.55 -7.04 -0.59
N LEU A 326 11.74 -7.54 0.33
CA LEU A 326 10.32 -7.34 0.42
C LEU A 326 10.02 -6.58 1.73
N ILE A 327 9.50 -5.36 1.62
CA ILE A 327 9.33 -4.48 2.78
C ILE A 327 7.99 -3.74 2.76
N GLY A 328 7.62 -3.20 3.92
CA GLY A 328 6.40 -2.43 4.11
C GLY A 328 5.17 -3.32 4.19
N ASP A 329 4.03 -2.78 3.81
CA ASP A 329 2.75 -3.43 4.06
C ASP A 329 2.55 -4.73 3.28
N MET A 330 3.33 -4.99 2.23
CA MET A 330 3.17 -6.17 1.39
C MET A 330 3.60 -7.49 2.05
N ILE A 331 4.37 -7.44 3.14
CA ILE A 331 4.99 -8.65 3.70
C ILE A 331 4.00 -9.54 4.45
N ASP A 332 4.27 -10.85 4.47
CA ASP A 332 3.51 -11.85 5.21
C ASP A 332 3.92 -11.90 6.69
N LYS A 333 3.54 -12.96 7.41
CA LYS A 333 3.77 -13.19 8.84
C LYS A 333 5.26 -13.06 9.18
N ALA A 334 5.54 -12.28 10.22
CA ALA A 334 6.88 -12.11 10.76
C ALA A 334 7.23 -13.16 11.83
N SER A 335 6.21 -13.73 12.49
CA SER A 335 6.42 -14.72 13.55
C SER A 335 5.19 -15.60 13.71
N PRO A 336 5.35 -16.90 14.01
CA PRO A 336 4.23 -17.74 14.42
C PRO A 336 3.58 -17.29 15.73
N LEU A 337 4.26 -16.47 16.55
CA LEU A 337 3.77 -16.05 17.87
C LEU A 337 2.72 -14.94 17.81
N PHE A 338 2.78 -14.06 16.81
CA PHE A 338 1.86 -12.92 16.68
C PHE A 338 1.37 -12.70 15.24
N GLY A 339 1.83 -13.49 14.28
CA GLY A 339 1.49 -13.35 12.87
C GLY A 339 2.22 -12.18 12.23
N HIS A 340 1.47 -11.16 11.80
CA HIS A 340 1.98 -10.05 11.00
C HIS A 340 2.50 -8.91 11.88
N TYR A 341 3.52 -8.20 11.38
CA TYR A 341 3.76 -6.85 11.86
C TYR A 341 2.56 -5.96 11.52
N PRO A 342 2.22 -4.95 12.36
CA PRO A 342 1.23 -3.96 11.99
C PRO A 342 1.73 -3.22 10.74
N LYS A 343 0.86 -3.11 9.74
CA LYS A 343 1.16 -2.53 8.43
C LYS A 343 1.08 -0.99 8.49
N THR A 344 2.13 -0.37 9.05
CA THR A 344 2.19 1.07 9.37
C THR A 344 3.35 1.77 8.67
N GLY A 345 3.25 3.09 8.51
CA GLY A 345 4.32 3.90 7.89
C GLY A 345 5.66 3.78 8.63
N GLN A 346 5.67 3.83 9.97
CA GLN A 346 6.91 3.65 10.74
C GLN A 346 7.48 2.24 10.58
N MET A 347 6.64 1.21 10.64
CA MET A 347 7.09 -0.18 10.41
C MET A 347 7.75 -0.33 9.04
N ALA A 348 7.11 0.19 7.99
CA ALA A 348 7.65 0.19 6.63
C ALA A 348 8.99 0.94 6.54
N SER A 349 9.09 2.13 7.14
CA SER A 349 10.34 2.91 7.18
C SER A 349 11.46 2.15 7.90
N ARG A 350 11.18 1.51 9.04
CA ARG A 350 12.16 0.70 9.77
C ARG A 350 12.62 -0.51 8.96
N GLN A 351 11.71 -1.18 8.25
CA GLN A 351 12.05 -2.27 7.34
C GLN A 351 12.91 -1.80 6.16
N GLY A 352 12.64 -0.61 5.62
CA GLY A 352 13.50 0.02 4.60
C GLY A 352 14.93 0.23 5.08
N ARG A 353 15.10 0.75 6.30
CA ARG A 353 16.42 0.88 6.94
C ARG A 353 17.12 -0.48 7.13
N ILE A 354 16.37 -1.52 7.52
CA ILE A 354 16.93 -2.87 7.69
C ILE A 354 17.41 -3.44 6.34
N ALA A 355 16.58 -3.36 5.30
CA ALA A 355 16.95 -3.79 3.95
C ALA A 355 18.18 -3.05 3.41
N ALA A 356 18.27 -1.72 3.65
CA ALA A 356 19.44 -0.94 3.30
C ALA A 356 20.72 -1.44 4.00
N ARG A 357 20.65 -1.78 5.29
CA ARG A 357 21.78 -2.33 6.06
C ARG A 357 22.19 -3.72 5.58
N GLU A 358 21.23 -4.58 5.27
CA GLU A 358 21.46 -5.90 4.68
C GLU A 358 22.23 -5.79 3.36
N ILE A 359 21.73 -4.97 2.43
CA ILE A 359 22.36 -4.77 1.13
C ILE A 359 23.75 -4.15 1.29
N ALA A 360 23.92 -3.12 2.13
CA ALA A 360 25.20 -2.45 2.36
C ALA A 360 26.27 -3.40 2.94
N ALA A 361 25.90 -4.26 3.89
CA ALA A 361 26.80 -5.28 4.43
C ALA A 361 27.18 -6.31 3.35
N ARG A 362 26.19 -6.84 2.63
CA ARG A 362 26.40 -7.83 1.55
C ARG A 362 27.23 -7.28 0.40
N ALA A 363 27.09 -5.99 0.07
CA ALA A 363 27.90 -5.32 -0.95
C ALA A 363 29.39 -5.32 -0.60
N LYS A 364 29.72 -5.27 0.70
CA LYS A 364 31.08 -5.32 1.27
C LYS A 364 31.54 -6.74 1.61
N GLY A 365 30.73 -7.77 1.30
CA GLY A 365 31.03 -9.16 1.66
C GLY A 365 30.91 -9.47 3.15
N LEU A 366 30.17 -8.65 3.90
CA LEU A 366 29.95 -8.80 5.34
C LEU A 366 28.56 -9.40 5.63
N THR A 367 28.42 -10.00 6.81
CA THR A 367 27.12 -10.40 7.35
C THR A 367 26.45 -9.21 8.03
N ALA A 368 25.17 -8.99 7.74
CA ALA A 368 24.40 -7.92 8.37
C ALA A 368 24.04 -8.27 9.82
N GLU A 369 23.97 -7.24 10.67
CA GLU A 369 23.44 -7.37 12.01
C GLU A 369 21.94 -7.71 11.96
N LYS A 370 21.49 -8.58 12.85
CA LYS A 370 20.06 -8.90 13.01
C LYS A 370 19.35 -7.75 13.70
N LEU A 371 18.48 -7.07 12.97
CA LEU A 371 17.70 -5.94 13.46
C LEU A 371 16.21 -6.26 13.45
N LEU A 372 15.47 -5.66 14.38
CA LEU A 372 14.01 -5.76 14.44
C LEU A 372 13.41 -4.35 14.28
N PRO A 373 12.30 -4.22 13.54
CA PRO A 373 11.63 -2.94 13.39
C PRO A 373 10.84 -2.58 14.65
N ASP A 374 10.24 -1.40 14.66
CA ASP A 374 9.37 -0.92 15.73
C ASP A 374 8.25 -0.04 15.13
N SER A 375 7.17 0.17 15.87
CA SER A 375 6.07 1.03 15.43
C SER A 375 5.44 1.78 16.58
N THR A 376 5.16 3.07 16.35
CA THR A 376 4.28 3.89 17.18
C THR A 376 3.12 4.38 16.32
N CYS A 377 1.89 4.24 16.81
CA CYS A 377 0.70 4.80 16.20
C CYS A 377 0.02 5.75 17.18
N TYR A 378 -0.37 6.91 16.68
CA TYR A 378 -1.18 7.89 17.39
C TYR A 378 -2.60 7.80 16.83
N VAL A 379 -3.57 7.65 17.72
CA VAL A 379 -4.96 7.35 17.35
C VAL A 379 -5.88 8.27 18.12
N PHE A 380 -6.56 9.19 17.43
CA PHE A 380 -7.54 10.06 18.10
C PHE A 380 -8.80 9.26 18.47
N THR A 381 -9.15 9.29 19.75
CA THR A 381 -10.32 8.62 20.32
C THR A 381 -11.45 9.60 20.62
N ARG A 382 -11.14 10.90 20.73
CA ARG A 382 -12.10 12.01 20.82
C ARG A 382 -11.51 13.25 20.17
N ILE A 383 -12.35 14.05 19.52
CA ILE A 383 -11.93 15.31 18.87
C ILE A 383 -12.16 16.53 19.76
N GLU A 384 -13.21 16.52 20.59
CA GLU A 384 -13.54 17.64 21.48
C GLU A 384 -14.08 17.15 22.85
N PRO A 385 -13.32 17.35 23.96
CA PRO A 385 -11.91 17.71 23.99
C PRO A 385 -11.04 16.63 23.32
N LEU A 386 -9.85 17.00 22.83
CA LEU A 386 -8.97 16.04 22.16
C LEU A 386 -8.53 14.94 23.14
N GLU A 387 -8.69 13.68 22.75
CA GLU A 387 -8.14 12.52 23.43
C GLU A 387 -7.47 11.62 22.40
N MET A 388 -6.35 11.02 22.77
CA MET A 388 -5.53 10.21 21.87
C MET A 388 -5.01 8.98 22.59
N THR A 389 -4.97 7.84 21.90
CA THR A 389 -4.26 6.65 22.37
C THR A 389 -2.98 6.47 21.56
N ARG A 390 -1.85 6.32 22.26
CA ARG A 390 -0.58 5.91 21.66
C ARG A 390 -0.41 4.40 21.77
N VAL A 391 -0.29 3.73 20.62
CA VAL A 391 -0.03 2.29 20.53
C VAL A 391 1.40 2.04 20.08
N GLU A 392 2.18 1.36 20.91
CA GLU A 392 3.59 1.07 20.65
C GLU A 392 3.80 -0.44 20.53
N SER A 393 4.39 -0.87 19.42
CA SER A 393 4.81 -2.26 19.18
C SER A 393 6.33 -2.35 19.21
N ARG A 394 6.86 -3.18 20.11
CA ARG A 394 8.29 -3.48 20.26
C ARG A 394 8.51 -4.98 20.07
N TYR A 395 9.71 -5.34 19.62
CA TYR A 395 10.04 -6.72 19.31
C TYR A 395 11.40 -7.11 19.88
N LYS A 396 11.55 -8.39 20.21
CA LYS A 396 12.82 -8.96 20.65
C LYS A 396 12.96 -10.38 20.12
N PHE A 397 14.21 -10.82 19.96
CA PHE A 397 14.50 -12.24 19.77
C PHE A 397 14.32 -12.99 21.09
N ARG A 398 13.65 -14.13 21.03
CA ARG A 398 13.65 -15.15 22.08
C ARG A 398 14.90 -16.02 21.95
N GLY A 399 15.19 -16.81 22.99
CA GLY A 399 16.31 -17.76 22.98
C GLY A 399 16.20 -18.84 21.89
N ASP A 400 14.99 -19.14 21.42
CA ASP A 400 14.69 -20.06 20.31
C ASP A 400 14.81 -19.40 18.92
N GLY A 401 15.20 -18.12 18.85
CA GLY A 401 15.32 -17.36 17.61
C GLY A 401 14.00 -16.78 17.08
N LEU A 402 12.85 -17.09 17.70
CA LEU A 402 11.57 -16.51 17.31
C LEU A 402 11.48 -15.04 17.72
N ILE A 403 10.72 -14.27 16.94
CA ILE A 403 10.44 -12.87 17.23
C ILE A 403 9.21 -12.81 18.16
N ALA A 404 9.38 -12.23 19.34
CA ALA A 404 8.28 -11.94 20.26
C ALA A 404 7.87 -10.47 20.17
N GLN A 405 6.57 -10.21 20.29
CA GLN A 405 5.98 -8.86 20.25
C GLN A 405 5.53 -8.45 21.66
N THR A 406 5.75 -7.17 21.97
CA THR A 406 5.10 -6.48 23.09
C THR A 406 4.35 -5.29 22.53
N VAL A 407 3.05 -5.19 22.84
CA VAL A 407 2.21 -4.03 22.50
C VAL A 407 1.86 -3.28 23.79
N LYS A 408 2.07 -1.96 23.81
CA LYS A 408 1.64 -1.06 24.88
C LYS A 408 0.65 -0.05 24.33
N GLN A 409 -0.41 0.24 25.08
CA GLN A 409 -1.37 1.28 24.76
C GLN A 409 -1.39 2.28 25.92
N ASN A 410 -1.22 3.56 25.61
CA ASN A 410 -1.25 4.64 26.59
C ASN A 410 -2.28 5.67 26.15
N LEU A 411 -3.31 5.88 26.97
CA LEU A 411 -4.29 6.95 26.77
C LEU A 411 -3.67 8.28 27.20
N ASP A 412 -3.71 9.27 26.32
CA ASP A 412 -3.41 10.67 26.62
C ASP A 412 -4.72 11.48 26.54
N PRO A 413 -5.27 11.91 27.68
CA PRO A 413 -6.48 12.72 27.71
C PRO A 413 -6.23 14.19 27.33
N ASN A 414 -4.98 14.61 27.12
CA ASN A 414 -4.60 15.99 26.77
C ASN A 414 -3.41 15.98 25.79
N PRO A 415 -3.59 15.50 24.55
CA PRO A 415 -2.53 15.47 23.55
C PRO A 415 -2.06 16.88 23.19
N ARG A 416 -0.75 17.04 22.95
CA ARG A 416 -0.05 18.32 22.70
C ARG A 416 0.63 18.34 21.32
N GLY A 417 0.16 17.53 20.39
CA GLY A 417 0.67 17.46 19.02
C GLY A 417 1.81 16.44 18.83
N GLU A 418 1.87 15.41 19.67
CA GLU A 418 2.85 14.32 19.56
C GLU A 418 2.76 13.57 18.23
N ASP A 419 1.56 13.50 17.63
CA ASP A 419 1.32 12.94 16.29
C ASP A 419 2.02 13.76 15.19
N ILE A 420 1.94 15.09 15.26
CA ILE A 420 2.60 16.01 14.34
C ILE A 420 4.12 15.98 14.55
N GLN A 421 4.59 15.99 15.81
CA GLN A 421 6.02 15.90 16.12
C GLN A 421 6.62 14.59 15.60
N TRP A 422 5.89 13.48 15.78
CA TRP A 422 6.28 12.19 15.20
C TRP A 422 6.34 12.24 13.68
N ALA A 423 5.33 12.81 13.02
CA ALA A 423 5.30 12.88 11.56
C ALA A 423 6.49 13.70 11.02
N LYS A 424 6.75 14.88 11.60
CA LYS A 424 7.91 15.73 11.27
C LYS A 424 9.22 14.97 11.41
N ALA A 425 9.46 14.33 12.56
CA ALA A 425 10.68 13.57 12.81
C ALA A 425 10.87 12.43 11.79
N MET A 426 9.78 11.78 11.37
CA MET A 426 9.88 10.75 10.34
C MET A 426 10.11 11.35 8.95
N PHE A 427 9.49 12.49 8.61
CA PHE A 427 9.73 13.16 7.32
C PHE A 427 11.16 13.68 7.20
N GLU A 428 11.72 14.23 8.28
CA GLU A 428 13.13 14.65 8.34
C GLU A 428 14.10 13.50 8.07
N GLU A 429 13.73 12.27 8.45
CA GLU A 429 14.57 11.08 8.28
C GLU A 429 14.84 10.78 6.79
N PHE A 430 13.84 10.90 5.92
CA PHE A 430 13.93 10.40 4.54
C PHE A 430 13.40 11.33 3.43
N LEU A 431 12.76 12.47 3.76
CA LEU A 431 12.25 13.44 2.77
C LEU A 431 13.07 14.72 2.67
N ALA A 432 14.12 14.89 3.47
CA ALA A 432 14.81 16.17 3.65
C ALA A 432 13.83 17.30 4.03
N PHE A 433 12.79 16.95 4.78
CA PHE A 433 11.76 17.87 5.23
C PHE A 433 12.40 18.97 6.08
N LYS A 434 12.06 20.22 5.79
CA LYS A 434 12.41 21.38 6.58
C LYS A 434 11.12 22.01 7.05
N ASP A 435 10.95 22.11 8.35
CA ASP A 435 9.83 22.84 8.92
C ASP A 435 10.12 24.33 8.71
N SER A 436 9.50 24.94 7.72
CA SER A 436 9.41 26.38 7.62
C SER A 436 8.26 26.82 8.54
N ASP A 437 8.61 27.39 9.69
CA ASP A 437 7.67 28.06 10.59
C ASP A 437 6.92 29.20 9.91
#